data_AF-A0A1F8MF59-F1
#
_entry.id   AF-A0A1F8MF59-F1
#
_cell.length_a   1.000
_cell.length_b   1.000
_cell.length_c   1.000
_cell.angle_alpha   90.00
_cell.angle_beta   90.00
_cell.angle_gamma   90.00
#
_symmetry.space_group_name_H-M   'P 1'
#
loop_
_entity.id
_entity.type
_entity.pdbx_description
1 polymer ?
#
loop_
_entity_poly.entity_id
_entity_poly.type
_entity_poly.pdbx_seq_one_letter_code
_entity_poly.pdbx_strand_id
1 'polypeptide(L)'
;MDENQSLWLSWSRALHRWGISEGAASILEGAGSLSLLIAQLLYLSQPVLSGVISSRSLHAFAQVLENPADMQAFVSYLREAPSGGSGS
;
A
#
# COMPACT_ATOMS: atom_id res chain seq x y z
N MET A 1 -7.04 9.86 13.33
CA MET A 1 -6.63 8.49 12.96
C MET A 1 -7.32 8.04 11.66
N ASP A 2 -8.05 8.93 11.00
CA ASP A 2 -9.03 8.63 9.95
C ASP A 2 -8.48 8.84 8.53
N GLU A 3 -7.41 9.64 8.40
CA GLU A 3 -6.72 9.87 7.14
C GLU A 3 -6.11 8.58 6.60
N ASN A 4 -5.51 7.73 7.46
CA ASN A 4 -4.90 6.48 7.04
C ASN A 4 -5.92 5.50 6.45
N GLN A 5 -7.15 5.45 6.97
CA GLN A 5 -8.19 4.55 6.44
C GLN A 5 -8.65 4.95 5.04
N SER A 6 -8.87 6.24 4.81
CA SER A 6 -9.24 6.75 3.47
C SER A 6 -8.14 6.46 2.44
N LEU A 7 -6.88 6.54 2.88
CA LEU A 7 -5.70 6.23 2.10
C LEU A 7 -5.58 4.74 1.79
N TRP A 8 -5.75 3.88 2.80
CA TRP A 8 -5.76 2.43 2.64
C TRP A 8 -6.87 1.99 1.69
N LEU A 9 -8.03 2.63 1.74
CA LEU A 9 -9.14 2.36 0.81
C LEU A 9 -8.79 2.72 -0.64
N SER A 10 -8.03 3.79 -0.86
CA SER A 10 -7.61 4.24 -2.19
C SER A 10 -6.56 3.30 -2.78
N TRP A 11 -5.56 2.92 -1.99
CA TRP A 11 -4.54 1.97 -2.40
C TRP A 11 -5.10 0.56 -2.57
N SER A 12 -5.94 0.10 -1.65
CA SER A 12 -6.64 -1.18 -1.76
C SER A 12 -7.48 -1.23 -3.04
N ARG A 13 -8.22 -0.18 -3.39
CA ARG A 13 -8.95 -0.11 -4.67
C ARG A 13 -8.04 -0.14 -5.89
N ALA A 14 -6.91 0.55 -5.87
CA ALA A 14 -5.95 0.53 -6.98
C ALA A 14 -5.33 -0.87 -7.16
N LEU A 15 -4.88 -1.49 -6.06
CA LEU A 15 -4.31 -2.83 -6.01
C LEU A 15 -5.33 -3.90 -6.44
N HIS A 16 -6.58 -3.76 -5.98
CA HIS A 16 -7.67 -4.65 -6.33
C HIS A 16 -8.09 -4.50 -7.80
N ARG A 17 -8.13 -3.26 -8.32
CA ARG A 17 -8.36 -3.00 -9.74
C ARG A 17 -7.27 -3.61 -10.63
N TRP A 18 -6.05 -3.72 -10.12
CA TRP A 18 -4.94 -4.37 -10.80
C TRP A 18 -4.88 -5.89 -10.55
N GLY A 19 -5.72 -6.44 -9.67
CA GLY A 19 -5.76 -7.87 -9.36
C GLY A 19 -4.52 -8.37 -8.61
N ILE A 20 -3.73 -7.46 -8.02
CA ILE A 20 -2.44 -7.80 -7.38
C ILE A 20 -2.46 -7.63 -5.86
N SER A 21 -3.63 -7.47 -5.24
CA SER A 21 -3.72 -7.25 -3.78
C SER A 21 -3.01 -8.33 -2.96
N GLU A 22 -3.19 -9.60 -3.34
CA GLU A 22 -2.51 -10.75 -2.70
C GLU A 22 -1.00 -10.76 -2.98
N GLY A 23 -0.60 -10.54 -4.23
CA GLY A 23 0.82 -10.48 -4.60
C GLY A 23 1.54 -9.32 -3.93
N ALA A 24 0.88 -8.17 -3.80
CA ALA A 24 1.38 -7.03 -3.06
C ALA A 24 1.54 -7.36 -1.57
N ALA A 25 0.56 -8.02 -0.95
CA ALA A 25 0.69 -8.46 0.44
C ALA A 25 1.92 -9.38 0.63
N SER A 26 2.13 -10.36 -0.25
CA SER A 26 3.32 -11.23 -0.19
C SER A 26 4.64 -10.49 -0.45
N ILE A 27 4.66 -9.55 -1.40
CA ILE A 27 5.83 -8.72 -1.68
C ILE A 27 6.15 -7.82 -0.49
N LEU A 28 5.14 -7.18 0.10
CA LEU A 28 5.30 -6.37 1.30
C LEU A 28 5.75 -7.23 2.49
N GLU A 29 5.16 -8.40 2.72
CA GLU A 29 5.57 -9.30 3.82
C GLU A 29 7.05 -9.72 3.70
N GLY A 30 7.54 -9.90 2.46
CA GLY A 30 8.95 -10.17 2.18
C GLY A 30 9.84 -8.94 2.00
N ALA A 31 9.28 -7.72 1.94
CA ALA A 31 10.03 -6.53 1.56
C ALA A 31 10.94 -6.03 2.67
N GLY A 32 10.57 -6.14 3.95
CA GLY A 32 11.42 -5.75 5.10
C GLY A 32 12.17 -4.42 4.87
N SER A 33 13.48 -4.49 4.62
CA SER A 33 14.34 -3.32 4.35
C SER A 33 14.09 -2.65 2.98
N LEU A 34 13.58 -3.39 2.00
CA LEU A 34 13.23 -2.89 0.67
C LEU A 34 12.07 -1.88 0.71
N SER A 35 11.23 -1.94 1.75
CA SER A 35 10.12 -1.00 1.96
C SER A 35 10.61 0.45 2.04
N LEU A 36 11.78 0.68 2.64
CA LEU A 36 12.42 1.99 2.70
C LEU A 36 12.87 2.48 1.31
N LEU A 37 13.29 1.58 0.42
CA LEU A 37 13.64 1.93 -0.96
C LEU A 37 12.39 2.27 -1.77
N ILE A 38 11.31 1.52 -1.56
CA ILE A 38 10.01 1.80 -2.20
C ILE A 38 9.45 3.13 -1.71
N ALA A 39 9.54 3.45 -0.41
CA ALA A 39 9.14 4.74 0.15
C ALA A 39 9.88 5.90 -0.55
N GLN A 40 11.20 5.79 -0.69
CA GLN A 40 12.01 6.79 -1.39
C GLN A 40 11.63 6.91 -2.86
N LEU A 41 11.37 5.78 -3.54
CA LEU A 41 10.91 5.79 -4.93
C LEU A 41 9.53 6.45 -5.06
N LEU A 42 8.62 6.23 -4.11
CA LEU A 42 7.31 6.87 -4.08
C LEU A 42 7.42 8.38 -3.95
N TYR A 43 8.29 8.88 -3.07
CA TYR A 43 8.59 10.31 -2.95
C TYR A 43 9.08 10.90 -4.27
N LEU A 44 10.02 10.23 -4.94
CA LEU A 44 10.54 10.68 -6.25
C LEU A 44 9.50 10.61 -7.36
N SER A 45 8.55 9.67 -7.24
CA SER A 45 7.49 9.46 -8.22
C SER A 45 6.28 10.37 -8.03
N GLN A 46 6.18 11.11 -6.92
CA GLN A 46 5.10 12.07 -6.66
C GLN A 46 4.75 12.97 -7.84
N PRO A 47 5.68 13.67 -8.50
CA PRO A 47 5.34 14.54 -9.64
C PRO A 47 4.77 13.77 -10.84
N VAL A 48 5.19 12.52 -11.03
CA VAL A 48 4.77 11.68 -12.18
C VAL A 48 3.42 11.01 -11.89
N LEU A 49 3.21 10.49 -10.68
CA LEU A 49 1.99 9.78 -10.29
C LEU A 49 0.89 10.68 -9.73
N SER A 50 1.16 11.97 -9.45
CA SER A 50 0.17 12.94 -8.93
C SER A 50 -1.13 12.99 -9.75
N GLY A 51 -1.06 12.75 -11.06
CA GLY A 51 -2.23 12.71 -11.95
C GLY A 51 -3.07 11.43 -11.87
N VAL A 52 -2.54 10.35 -11.27
CA VAL A 52 -3.21 9.04 -11.12
C VAL A 52 -3.63 8.82 -9.66
N ILE A 53 -2.77 9.22 -8.72
CA ILE A 53 -2.95 9.09 -7.28
C ILE A 53 -2.51 10.41 -6.65
N SER A 54 -3.31 10.98 -5.73
CA SER A 54 -2.95 12.24 -5.07
C SER A 54 -1.60 12.18 -4.38
N SER A 55 -0.79 13.23 -4.48
CA SER A 55 0.54 13.32 -3.84
C SER A 55 0.49 13.09 -2.34
N ARG A 56 -0.58 13.53 -1.66
CA ARG A 56 -0.82 13.26 -0.24
C ARG A 56 -0.94 11.75 0.04
N SER A 57 -1.55 11.00 -0.87
CA SER A 57 -1.69 9.55 -0.75
C SER A 57 -0.41 8.78 -1.04
N LEU A 58 0.43 9.28 -1.95
CA LEU A 58 1.77 8.75 -2.18
C LEU A 58 2.67 9.00 -0.96
N HIS A 59 2.63 10.21 -0.40
CA HIS A 59 3.38 10.57 0.80
C HIS A 59 3.01 9.66 1.97
N ALA A 60 1.73 9.55 2.30
CA ALA A 60 1.31 8.74 3.43
C ALA A 60 1.59 7.24 3.23
N PHE A 61 1.54 6.74 2.00
CA PHE A 61 1.93 5.36 1.71
C PHE A 61 3.44 5.14 1.86
N ALA A 62 4.28 6.11 1.47
CA ALA A 62 5.71 6.07 1.77
C ALA A 62 5.96 6.01 3.28
N GLN A 63 5.24 6.81 4.09
CA GLN A 63 5.34 6.75 5.55
C GLN A 63 4.90 5.39 6.13
N VAL A 64 3.86 4.77 5.58
CA VAL A 64 3.43 3.41 5.97
C VAL A 64 4.52 2.39 5.68
N LEU A 65 5.25 2.52 4.57
CA LEU A 65 6.36 1.63 4.20
C LEU A 65 7.63 1.90 5.02
N GLU A 66 7.82 3.12 5.52
CA GLU A 66 8.93 3.45 6.42
C GLU A 66 8.76 2.85 7.82
N ASN A 67 7.51 2.68 8.27
CA ASN A 67 7.22 2.11 9.58
C ASN A 67 6.80 0.62 9.47
N PRO A 68 7.62 -0.32 9.95
CA PRO A 68 7.29 -1.75 9.89
C PRO A 68 5.97 -2.11 10.58
N ALA A 69 5.56 -1.36 11.61
CA ALA A 69 4.29 -1.59 12.30
C ALA A 69 3.08 -1.20 11.44
N ASP A 70 3.12 -0.03 10.79
CA ASP A 70 2.07 0.41 9.86
C ASP A 70 2.01 -0.48 8.62
N MET A 71 3.17 -0.91 8.13
CA MET A 71 3.29 -1.84 7.02
C MET A 71 2.61 -3.17 7.32
N GLN A 72 2.85 -3.75 8.51
CA GLN A 72 2.22 -4.99 8.93
C GLN A 72 0.68 -4.83 9.07
N ALA A 73 0.22 -3.69 9.59
CA ALA A 73 -1.20 -3.37 9.66
C ALA A 73 -1.83 -3.24 8.26
N PHE A 74 -1.11 -2.64 7.31
CA PHE A 74 -1.55 -2.53 5.92
C PHE A 74 -1.57 -3.87 5.19
N VAL A 75 -0.58 -4.75 5.41
CA VAL A 75 -0.58 -6.13 4.88
C VAL A 75 -1.77 -6.91 5.42
N SER A 76 -2.04 -6.79 6.72
CA SER A 76 -3.20 -7.42 7.36
C SER A 76 -4.50 -6.88 6.77
N TYR A 77 -4.59 -5.56 6.56
CA TYR A 77 -5.73 -4.92 5.90
C TYR A 77 -5.91 -5.38 4.44
N LEU A 78 -4.83 -5.56 3.67
CA LEU A 78 -4.91 -6.08 2.30
C LEU A 78 -5.37 -7.54 2.24
N ARG A 79 -4.99 -8.36 3.22
CA ARG A 79 -5.47 -9.74 3.37
C ARG A 79 -6.94 -9.83 3.79
N GLU A 80 -7.37 -8.90 4.64
CA GLU A 80 -8.73 -8.89 5.19
C GLU A 80 -9.71 -8.11 4.30
N ALA A 81 -9.21 -7.20 3.46
CA ALA A 81 -10.00 -6.59 2.40
C ALA A 81 -10.52 -7.72 1.50
N PRO A 82 -11.85 -7.88 1.39
CA PRO A 82 -12.46 -9.12 0.94
C PRO A 82 -11.96 -9.52 -0.45
N SER A 83 -11.03 -10.46 -0.45
CA SER A 83 -10.82 -11.38 -1.55
C SER A 83 -12.16 -12.09 -1.75
N GLY A 84 -12.82 -11.83 -2.87
CA GLY A 84 -13.78 -12.79 -3.37
C GLY A 84 -13.02 -14.08 -3.66
N GLY A 85 -13.20 -15.10 -2.80
CA GLY A 85 -12.60 -16.43 -2.87
C GLY A 85 -11.46 -16.60 -1.87
N SER A 86 -11.65 -17.17 -0.67
CA SER A 86 -11.80 -18.61 -0.41
C SER A 86 -10.76 -19.41 -1.20
N GLY A 87 -9.72 -20.01 -0.62
CA GLY A 87 -9.72 -20.67 0.69
C GLY A 87 -10.58 -21.93 0.63
N SER A 88 -10.11 -22.96 -0.08
CA SER A 88 -10.37 -24.40 0.14
C SER A 88 -9.44 -25.22 -0.74
#